data_AF-A0A6N9Q8W4-F1
#
_entry.id   AF-A0A6N9Q8W4-F1
#
_cell.length_a   1.000
_cell.length_b   1.000
_cell.length_c   1.000
_cell.angle_alpha   90.00
_cell.angle_beta   90.00
_cell.angle_gamma   90.00
#
_symmetry.space_group_name_H-M   'P 1'
#
loop_
_entity.id
_entity.type
_entity.pdbx_description
1 polymer ?
#
loop_
_entity_poly.entity_id
_entity_poly.type
_entity_poly.pdbx_seq_one_letter_code
_entity_poly.pdbx_strand_id
1 'polypeptide(L)'
;MTMTIAERIAALPVAVNTAKPFSGQLAQEKPGDRAASTGSPSTDITDISTLRTSLYAVDNSEYSKDSAVNKQWRKMNTLNILDVLDGKADTSNLTLSATEIEKRLQQDGLLDEVSDADFNMLKFEWSGISFGADTTNPLSDSDKFRKNVDYLASRYAAMADRIKNTYAGTQQKEQLERLDRLYQDTLERTASEYADLVGDMLDKYGVSGEREKIYQSYKNSVNELSDAYMDFLHQNSGFTKLEGTKDAWLLKDDEYIAQGLRNQDILSGSSSVSKANGDYTLRDLEILGQYTSSLSAMEAKSNIYNMSEEQIGLELSMVAMKTDALVKKGNGSTMLNVTLEAALNGFMNAFLDQFDRKLSAGRTQARTAYDLQGHAGLDRKSVWSVYNKTMESYRLSGDAIHAMTKGAEYGKERYLDKMNKKGMQDIYRYKNGGAYWNQFFGNSAGMKATGYDTRGSIYGQRMMDWLDFTSSLEAGQIPHINLSFKPGGSRTMADAGNWLNVNA
;
A
#
# COMPACT_ATOMS: atom_id res chain seq x y z
N MET A 1 -26.67 46.69 -16.68
CA MET A 1 -25.89 45.62 -17.34
C MET A 1 -25.08 44.93 -16.27
N THR A 2 -25.31 43.64 -16.07
CA THR A 2 -24.56 42.78 -15.13
C THR A 2 -23.22 42.43 -15.77
N MET A 3 -22.11 42.89 -15.16
CA MET A 3 -20.76 42.52 -15.58
C MET A 3 -20.56 41.00 -15.47
N THR A 4 -19.92 40.42 -16.46
CA THR A 4 -19.49 39.02 -16.49
C THR A 4 -18.32 38.79 -15.52
N ILE A 5 -18.11 37.53 -15.12
CA ILE A 5 -17.02 37.14 -14.21
C ILE A 5 -15.65 37.54 -14.78
N ALA A 6 -15.46 37.42 -16.10
CA ALA A 6 -14.23 37.82 -16.78
C ALA A 6 -13.97 39.35 -16.70
N GLU A 7 -15.02 40.16 -16.82
CA GLU A 7 -14.91 41.62 -16.72
C GLU A 7 -14.61 42.08 -15.28
N ARG A 8 -15.08 41.33 -14.27
CA ARG A 8 -14.74 41.59 -12.86
C ARG A 8 -13.28 41.26 -12.54
N ILE A 9 -12.74 40.20 -13.12
CA ILE A 9 -11.32 39.81 -12.98
C ILE A 9 -10.40 40.86 -13.62
N ALA A 10 -10.79 41.41 -14.77
CA ALA A 10 -10.01 42.43 -15.48
C ALA A 10 -10.03 43.81 -14.81
N ALA A 11 -11.02 44.08 -13.94
CA ALA A 11 -11.18 45.37 -13.26
C ALA A 11 -10.48 45.45 -11.88
N LEU A 12 -9.76 44.40 -11.47
CA LEU A 12 -9.03 44.40 -10.20
C LEU A 12 -7.85 45.39 -10.24
N PRO A 13 -7.67 46.26 -9.22
CA PRO A 13 -6.45 47.03 -9.08
C PRO A 13 -5.27 46.07 -8.86
N VAL A 14 -4.15 46.33 -9.53
CA VAL A 14 -2.90 45.59 -9.34
C VAL A 14 -2.55 45.66 -7.85
N ALA A 15 -2.74 44.54 -7.14
CA ALA A 15 -2.44 44.45 -5.73
C ALA A 15 -0.95 44.76 -5.53
N VAL A 16 -0.69 45.84 -4.81
CA VAL A 16 0.65 46.24 -4.38
C VAL A 16 1.20 45.14 -3.49
N ASN A 17 2.18 44.42 -4.03
CA ASN A 17 2.91 43.36 -3.37
C ASN A 17 3.82 43.99 -2.29
N THR A 18 3.32 44.10 -1.05
CA THR A 18 4.13 44.44 0.13
C THR A 18 4.20 43.26 1.08
N ALA A 19 4.81 42.16 0.62
CA ALA A 19 5.48 41.21 1.50
C ALA A 19 6.95 41.13 1.05
N LYS A 20 7.88 41.26 2.01
CA LYS A 20 9.29 40.92 1.79
C LYS A 20 9.37 39.45 1.32
N PRO A 21 10.25 39.13 0.35
CA PRO A 21 10.26 37.82 -0.28
C PRO A 21 10.60 36.72 0.71
N PHE A 22 9.77 35.68 0.73
CA PHE A 22 10.13 34.34 1.16
C PHE A 22 11.32 33.88 0.31
N SER A 23 12.46 33.61 0.94
CA SER A 23 13.64 33.04 0.30
C SER A 23 13.53 31.52 0.18
N GLY A 24 12.48 31.08 -0.52
CA GLY A 24 12.41 29.77 -1.15
C GLY A 24 12.26 30.01 -2.65
N GLN A 25 13.26 29.63 -3.42
CA GLN A 25 13.26 29.81 -4.88
C GLN A 25 12.15 28.96 -5.51
N LEU A 26 10.97 29.55 -5.72
CA LEU A 26 10.07 29.18 -6.79
C LEU A 26 10.52 29.96 -8.02
N ALA A 27 11.18 29.29 -8.96
CA ALA A 27 11.60 29.89 -10.22
C ALA A 27 10.34 30.21 -11.06
N GLN A 28 9.92 31.47 -11.04
CA GLN A 28 9.06 32.03 -12.09
C GLN A 28 9.97 32.55 -13.22
N GLU A 29 9.91 31.90 -14.38
CA GLU A 29 10.49 32.43 -15.61
C GLU A 29 9.77 33.73 -16.02
N LYS A 30 10.55 34.77 -16.33
CA LYS A 30 10.07 36.02 -16.91
C LYS A 30 9.76 35.85 -18.41
N PRO A 31 8.77 36.59 -18.95
CA PRO A 31 8.46 36.57 -20.37
C PRO A 31 9.43 37.46 -21.16
N GLY A 32 10.07 36.90 -22.19
CA GLY A 32 10.71 37.63 -23.29
C GLY A 32 12.19 37.33 -23.52
N ASP A 33 12.50 36.24 -24.24
CA ASP A 33 13.16 36.30 -25.54
C ASP A 33 13.29 34.88 -26.12
N ARG A 34 12.66 34.66 -27.29
CA ARG A 34 12.69 33.38 -28.00
C ARG A 34 14.04 33.21 -28.72
N ALA A 35 14.79 32.19 -28.34
CA ALA A 35 15.68 31.47 -29.25
C ALA A 35 15.52 29.96 -29.02
N ALA A 36 15.34 29.23 -30.12
CA ALA A 36 14.82 27.87 -30.16
C ALA A 36 15.84 26.79 -29.73
N SER A 37 15.41 25.82 -28.90
CA SER A 37 15.93 24.45 -28.95
C SER A 37 14.92 23.44 -28.36
N THR A 38 14.45 22.54 -29.24
CA THR A 38 14.03 21.14 -29.05
C THR A 38 13.41 20.69 -27.71
N GLY A 39 12.16 20.21 -27.81
CA GLY A 39 11.22 19.93 -26.72
C GLY A 39 11.66 18.95 -25.62
N SER A 40 11.26 19.32 -24.40
CA SER A 40 11.18 18.46 -23.22
C SER A 40 9.71 18.19 -22.87
N PRO A 41 9.38 17.02 -22.29
CA PRO A 41 8.00 16.62 -21.99
C PRO A 41 7.40 17.46 -20.85
N SER A 42 6.07 17.53 -20.88
CA SER A 42 5.18 18.14 -19.90
C SER A 42 5.61 17.93 -18.44
N THR A 43 5.54 18.99 -17.64
CA THR A 43 5.52 18.95 -16.18
C THR A 43 4.38 18.04 -15.73
N ASP A 44 4.73 16.80 -15.44
CA ASP A 44 3.84 15.68 -15.16
C ASP A 44 3.15 15.83 -13.79
N ILE A 45 1.87 15.43 -13.78
CA ILE A 45 0.99 14.77 -12.79
C ILE A 45 1.49 14.56 -11.32
N THR A 46 2.79 14.51 -11.06
CA THR A 46 3.42 14.31 -9.74
C THR A 46 3.11 15.38 -8.68
N ASP A 47 2.84 16.64 -9.07
CA ASP A 47 2.52 17.71 -8.11
C ASP A 47 1.07 17.65 -7.59
N ILE A 48 0.16 17.02 -8.33
CA ILE A 48 -1.23 16.81 -7.87
C ILE A 48 -1.29 15.64 -6.89
N SER A 49 -0.46 14.59 -7.09
CA SER A 49 -0.37 13.48 -6.15
C SER A 49 0.21 13.90 -4.79
N THR A 50 1.21 14.77 -4.76
CA THR A 50 1.80 15.29 -3.51
C THR A 50 0.85 16.22 -2.76
N LEU A 51 0.06 17.02 -3.47
CA LEU A 51 -1.04 17.80 -2.88
C LEU A 51 -2.10 16.89 -2.26
N ARG A 52 -2.51 15.80 -2.93
CA ARG A 52 -3.45 14.80 -2.37
C ARG A 52 -2.88 14.09 -1.14
N THR A 53 -1.68 13.51 -1.20
CA THR A 53 -1.07 12.79 -0.06
C THR A 53 -0.79 13.69 1.15
N SER A 54 -0.49 14.98 0.95
CA SER A 54 -0.23 15.92 2.07
C SER A 54 -1.49 16.39 2.82
N LEU A 55 -2.67 16.12 2.25
CA LEU A 55 -3.97 16.56 2.76
C LEU A 55 -4.72 15.43 3.50
N TYR A 56 -4.39 14.16 3.24
CA TYR A 56 -4.96 13.01 3.94
C TYR A 56 -4.08 12.64 5.13
N ALA A 57 -4.59 12.81 6.35
CA ALA A 57 -3.88 12.48 7.58
C ALA A 57 -3.45 11.00 7.70
N VAL A 58 -4.05 10.10 6.91
CA VAL A 58 -3.69 8.68 6.80
C VAL A 58 -2.25 8.45 6.35
N ASP A 59 -1.69 9.35 5.52
CA ASP A 59 -0.35 9.21 4.95
C ASP A 59 0.76 9.79 5.87
N ASN A 60 0.40 10.49 6.95
CA ASN A 60 1.35 11.01 7.94
C ASN A 60 1.45 10.04 9.12
N SER A 61 2.57 9.32 9.23
CA SER A 61 2.79 8.33 10.29
C SER A 61 2.93 8.92 11.70
N GLU A 62 3.17 10.23 11.81
CA GLU A 62 3.45 10.90 13.09
C GLU A 62 2.65 12.21 13.23
N TYR A 63 1.55 12.15 13.97
CA TYR A 63 0.84 13.36 14.39
C TYR A 63 1.42 13.88 15.71
N SER A 64 2.08 15.03 15.65
CA SER A 64 2.76 15.66 16.78
C SER A 64 1.97 16.86 17.32
N LYS A 65 2.49 17.49 18.37
CA LYS A 65 2.00 18.79 18.86
C LYS A 65 2.03 19.87 17.77
N ASP A 66 3.08 19.91 16.97
CA ASP A 66 3.20 20.88 15.86
C ASP A 66 2.14 20.60 14.80
N SER A 67 1.83 19.32 14.55
CA SER A 67 0.71 18.92 13.68
C SER A 67 -0.63 19.42 14.21
N ALA A 68 -0.86 19.32 15.52
CA ALA A 68 -2.07 19.87 16.16
C ALA A 68 -2.18 21.38 16.03
N VAL A 69 -1.09 22.13 16.29
CA VAL A 69 -1.08 23.59 16.09
C VAL A 69 -1.38 23.94 14.63
N ASN A 70 -0.78 23.23 13.67
CA ASN A 70 -1.01 23.44 12.24
C ASN A 70 -2.45 23.10 11.83
N LYS A 71 -3.04 22.02 12.35
CA LYS A 71 -4.46 21.68 12.14
C LYS A 71 -5.37 22.83 12.57
N GLN A 72 -5.11 23.41 13.74
CA GLN A 72 -5.90 24.55 14.24
C GLN A 72 -5.68 25.83 13.43
N TRP A 73 -4.46 26.07 12.95
CA TRP A 73 -4.20 27.17 12.01
C TRP A 73 -5.03 27.00 10.72
N ARG A 74 -5.01 25.80 10.12
CA ARG A 74 -5.78 25.50 8.90
C ARG A 74 -7.28 25.68 9.11
N LYS A 75 -7.80 25.26 10.26
CA LYS A 75 -9.20 25.45 10.66
C LYS A 75 -9.57 26.93 10.74
N MET A 76 -8.77 27.77 11.41
CA MET A 76 -9.00 29.22 11.51
C MET A 76 -8.92 29.96 10.17
N ASN A 77 -8.21 29.37 9.20
CA ASN A 77 -7.99 29.93 7.87
C ASN A 77 -8.74 29.15 6.78
N THR A 78 -9.80 28.43 7.15
CA THR A 78 -10.69 27.80 6.17
C THR A 78 -11.59 28.89 5.57
N LEU A 79 -11.33 29.26 4.32
CA LEU A 79 -12.01 30.36 3.63
C LEU A 79 -12.97 29.83 2.57
N ASN A 80 -14.15 30.46 2.46
CA ASN A 80 -15.02 30.26 1.32
C ASN A 80 -14.44 31.00 0.12
N ILE A 81 -14.23 30.29 -0.99
CA ILE A 81 -13.64 30.88 -2.19
C ILE A 81 -14.49 32.02 -2.77
N LEU A 82 -15.81 31.99 -2.59
CA LEU A 82 -16.69 33.08 -3.01
C LEU A 82 -16.46 34.35 -2.18
N ASP A 83 -16.22 34.22 -0.88
CA ASP A 83 -15.90 35.37 -0.02
C ASP A 83 -14.51 35.92 -0.32
N VAL A 84 -13.56 35.07 -0.73
CA VAL A 84 -12.24 35.51 -1.21
C VAL A 84 -12.39 36.32 -2.49
N LEU A 85 -13.18 35.83 -3.45
CA LEU A 85 -13.43 36.50 -4.73
C LEU A 85 -14.19 37.83 -4.57
N ASP A 86 -15.07 37.92 -3.57
CA ASP A 86 -15.81 39.13 -3.22
C ASP A 86 -15.03 40.08 -2.30
N GLY A 87 -13.80 39.73 -1.89
CA GLY A 87 -12.97 40.54 -0.99
C GLY A 87 -13.51 40.63 0.45
N LYS A 88 -14.37 39.68 0.86
CA LYS A 88 -15.03 39.61 2.18
C LYS A 88 -14.43 38.56 3.11
N ALA A 89 -13.52 37.72 2.61
CA ALA A 89 -12.88 36.71 3.41
C ALA A 89 -12.07 37.33 4.56
N ASP A 90 -12.30 36.85 5.78
CA ASP A 90 -11.46 37.20 6.93
C ASP A 90 -10.10 36.52 6.80
N THR A 91 -9.07 37.33 6.60
CA THR A 91 -7.68 36.88 6.43
C THR A 91 -6.81 37.24 7.64
N SER A 92 -7.42 37.75 8.72
CA SER A 92 -6.71 38.26 9.89
C SER A 92 -5.86 37.19 10.61
N ASN A 93 -6.22 35.92 10.48
CA ASN A 93 -5.52 34.79 11.10
C ASN A 93 -4.33 34.27 10.27
N LEU A 94 -4.15 34.71 9.01
CA LEU A 94 -3.08 34.22 8.13
C LEU A 94 -1.69 34.61 8.62
N THR A 95 -1.58 35.72 9.36
CA THR A 95 -0.30 36.23 9.88
C THR A 95 0.09 35.64 11.23
N LEU A 96 -0.77 34.81 11.85
CA LEU A 96 -0.48 34.20 13.15
C LEU A 96 0.65 33.18 13.02
N SER A 97 1.64 33.32 13.88
CA SER A 97 2.71 32.35 14.07
C SER A 97 2.21 31.12 14.84
N ALA A 98 2.90 29.98 14.69
CA ALA A 98 2.60 28.75 15.42
C ALA A 98 2.58 28.97 16.95
N THR A 99 3.51 29.79 17.47
CA THR A 99 3.57 30.13 18.90
C THR A 99 2.36 30.94 19.38
N GLU A 100 1.85 31.86 18.57
CA GLU A 100 0.65 32.62 18.91
C GLU A 100 -0.58 31.71 18.95
N ILE A 101 -0.70 30.78 18.00
CA ILE A 101 -1.80 29.81 17.94
C ILE A 101 -1.74 28.86 19.14
N GLU A 102 -0.56 28.35 19.48
CA GLU A 102 -0.38 27.50 20.66
C GLU A 102 -0.79 28.25 21.93
N LYS A 103 -0.40 29.52 22.07
CA LYS A 103 -0.82 30.35 23.20
C LYS A 103 -2.34 30.51 23.25
N ARG A 104 -3.01 30.73 22.11
CA ARG A 104 -4.47 30.77 22.03
C ARG A 104 -5.09 29.42 22.41
N LEU A 105 -4.50 28.30 21.97
CA LEU A 105 -4.97 26.95 22.34
C LEU A 105 -4.87 26.69 23.85
N GLN A 106 -3.86 27.27 24.50
CA GLN A 106 -3.67 27.19 25.96
C GLN A 106 -4.62 28.11 26.75
N GLN A 107 -5.06 29.23 26.18
CA GLN A 107 -5.68 30.34 26.93
C GLN A 107 -7.13 30.65 26.53
N ASP A 108 -7.50 30.45 25.27
CA ASP A 108 -8.71 31.03 24.67
C ASP A 108 -9.81 29.97 24.41
N GLY A 109 -9.64 28.73 24.89
CA GLY A 109 -10.69 27.70 24.81
C GLY A 109 -11.06 27.26 23.39
N LEU A 110 -10.16 27.40 22.42
CA LEU A 110 -10.40 27.10 20.99
C LEU A 110 -10.90 25.67 20.70
N LEU A 111 -10.64 24.75 21.62
CA LEU A 111 -11.01 23.33 21.51
C LEU A 111 -12.18 22.95 22.43
N ASP A 112 -12.81 23.92 23.09
CA ASP A 112 -13.87 23.69 24.07
C ASP A 112 -15.19 23.23 23.44
N GLU A 113 -15.29 23.29 22.12
CA GLU A 113 -16.43 22.81 21.35
C GLU A 113 -15.99 21.92 20.17
N VAL A 114 -16.90 21.05 19.73
CA VAL A 114 -16.81 20.31 18.48
C VAL A 114 -17.68 21.02 17.43
N SER A 115 -17.03 21.70 16.50
CA SER A 115 -17.66 22.56 15.50
C SER A 115 -17.97 21.82 14.19
N ASP A 116 -18.78 22.44 13.33
CA ASP A 116 -18.99 21.96 11.95
C ASP A 116 -17.69 21.83 11.15
N ALA A 117 -16.71 22.70 11.41
CA ALA A 117 -15.41 22.63 10.77
C ALA A 117 -14.64 21.37 11.19
N ASP A 118 -14.78 20.91 12.44
CA ASP A 118 -14.16 19.66 12.90
C ASP A 118 -14.76 18.46 12.16
N PHE A 119 -16.09 18.40 12.02
CA PHE A 119 -16.76 17.35 11.26
C PHE A 119 -16.44 17.38 9.76
N ASN A 120 -16.35 18.57 9.15
CA ASN A 120 -16.01 18.69 7.73
C ASN A 120 -14.57 18.25 7.45
N MET A 121 -13.64 18.58 8.35
CA MET A 121 -12.25 18.13 8.26
C MET A 121 -12.15 16.62 8.47
N LEU A 122 -12.83 16.05 9.47
CA LEU A 122 -12.89 14.60 9.68
C LEU A 122 -13.48 13.87 8.46
N LYS A 123 -14.56 14.38 7.89
CA LYS A 123 -15.15 13.84 6.66
C LYS A 123 -14.16 13.87 5.50
N PHE A 124 -13.41 14.95 5.37
CA PHE A 124 -12.38 15.06 4.34
C PHE A 124 -11.22 14.07 4.57
N GLU A 125 -10.73 13.94 5.80
CA GLU A 125 -9.72 12.94 6.19
C GLU A 125 -10.19 11.52 5.84
N TRP A 126 -11.41 11.16 6.25
CA TRP A 126 -12.01 9.84 5.97
C TRP A 126 -12.31 9.57 4.51
N SER A 127 -12.50 10.61 3.69
CA SER A 127 -12.61 10.45 2.24
C SER A 127 -11.31 9.96 1.59
N GLY A 128 -10.16 10.15 2.24
CA GLY A 128 -8.87 9.63 1.81
C GLY A 128 -8.67 8.14 2.05
N ILE A 129 -9.43 7.57 3.00
CA ILE A 129 -9.39 6.13 3.27
C ILE A 129 -10.01 5.41 2.08
N SER A 130 -9.17 4.78 1.27
CA SER A 130 -9.59 4.10 0.06
C SER A 130 -8.64 2.96 -0.31
N PHE A 131 -9.20 1.97 -1.00
CA PHE A 131 -8.46 0.85 -1.57
C PHE A 131 -8.38 0.92 -3.10
N GLY A 132 -8.95 1.96 -3.73
CA GLY A 132 -9.06 2.10 -5.19
C GLY A 132 -8.23 3.21 -5.87
N ALA A 133 -7.73 2.87 -7.07
CA ALA A 133 -7.61 3.69 -8.28
C ALA A 133 -6.42 4.62 -8.58
N ASP A 134 -5.26 4.57 -7.91
CA ASP A 134 -4.07 5.33 -8.39
C ASP A 134 -2.78 4.53 -8.64
N THR A 135 -2.80 3.20 -8.57
CA THR A 135 -1.64 2.39 -8.99
C THR A 135 -2.05 1.06 -9.61
N THR A 136 -1.19 0.51 -10.47
CA THR A 136 -1.24 -0.85 -11.00
C THR A 136 -1.14 -1.94 -9.91
N ASN A 137 -1.03 -1.56 -8.63
CA ASN A 137 -1.01 -2.45 -7.48
C ASN A 137 -1.50 -1.70 -6.21
N PRO A 138 -2.82 -1.57 -5.97
CA PRO A 138 -3.38 -0.68 -4.94
C PRO A 138 -3.05 -1.06 -3.48
N LEU A 139 -2.57 -2.29 -3.24
CA LEU A 139 -2.13 -2.80 -1.94
C LEU A 139 -0.62 -3.13 -1.92
N SER A 140 0.18 -2.52 -2.80
CA SER A 140 1.64 -2.72 -2.81
C SER A 140 2.37 -2.11 -1.61
N ASP A 141 1.75 -1.14 -0.95
CA ASP A 141 2.16 -0.70 0.39
C ASP A 141 1.56 -1.71 1.37
N SER A 142 2.41 -2.61 1.89
CA SER A 142 2.02 -3.70 2.80
C SER A 142 1.24 -3.21 4.01
N ASP A 143 1.43 -1.95 4.39
CA ASP A 143 0.91 -1.38 5.61
C ASP A 143 -0.38 -0.58 5.37
N LYS A 144 -0.75 -0.32 4.10
CA LYS A 144 -1.91 0.54 3.77
C LYS A 144 -3.21 0.01 4.35
N PHE A 145 -3.43 -1.30 4.34
CA PHE A 145 -4.61 -1.91 4.93
C PHE A 145 -4.70 -1.62 6.43
N ARG A 146 -3.64 -1.93 7.17
CA ARG A 146 -3.57 -1.72 8.61
C ARG A 146 -3.70 -0.24 8.97
N LYS A 147 -2.94 0.63 8.30
CA LYS A 147 -3.01 2.09 8.47
C LYS A 147 -4.43 2.63 8.29
N ASN A 148 -5.12 2.23 7.22
CA ASN A 148 -6.49 2.65 6.95
C ASN A 148 -7.46 2.22 8.06
N VAL A 149 -7.39 0.95 8.46
CA VAL A 149 -8.26 0.37 9.51
C VAL A 149 -7.98 1.03 10.86
N ASP A 150 -6.71 1.11 11.27
CA ASP A 150 -6.30 1.70 12.54
C ASP A 150 -6.66 3.19 12.59
N TYR A 151 -6.45 3.92 11.49
CA TYR A 151 -6.81 5.31 11.38
C TYR A 151 -8.32 5.52 11.55
N LEU A 152 -9.17 4.80 10.78
CA LEU A 152 -10.62 4.92 10.90
C LEU A 152 -11.10 4.67 12.34
N ALA A 153 -10.66 3.57 12.93
CA ALA A 153 -11.10 3.14 14.25
C ALA A 153 -10.62 4.08 15.37
N SER A 154 -9.33 4.45 15.37
CA SER A 154 -8.76 5.35 16.39
C SER A 154 -9.35 6.76 16.33
N ARG A 155 -9.60 7.28 15.12
CA ARG A 155 -10.23 8.60 14.92
C ARG A 155 -11.66 8.62 15.41
N TYR A 156 -12.43 7.57 15.12
CA TYR A 156 -13.78 7.43 15.63
C TYR A 156 -13.80 7.39 17.17
N ALA A 157 -12.98 6.54 17.78
CA ALA A 157 -12.89 6.42 19.24
C ALA A 157 -12.50 7.73 19.92
N ALA A 158 -11.47 8.42 19.43
CA ALA A 158 -10.99 9.67 20.00
C ALA A 158 -12.00 10.82 19.84
N MET A 159 -12.68 10.92 18.69
CA MET A 159 -13.72 11.93 18.47
C MET A 159 -14.95 11.65 19.34
N ALA A 160 -15.34 10.38 19.50
CA ALA A 160 -16.44 9.99 20.38
C ALA A 160 -16.13 10.33 21.85
N ASP A 161 -14.91 10.06 22.32
CA ASP A 161 -14.46 10.44 23.65
C ASP A 161 -14.46 11.95 23.85
N ARG A 162 -13.94 12.71 22.87
CA ARG A 162 -13.99 14.18 22.88
C ARG A 162 -15.43 14.70 23.01
N ILE A 163 -16.37 14.17 22.23
CA ILE A 163 -17.79 14.57 22.28
C ILE A 163 -18.38 14.25 23.67
N LYS A 164 -18.11 13.05 24.21
CA LYS A 164 -18.61 12.63 25.53
C LYS A 164 -18.09 13.52 26.67
N ASN A 165 -16.85 13.97 26.57
CA ASN A 165 -16.21 14.84 27.56
C ASN A 165 -16.52 16.34 27.37
N THR A 166 -17.07 16.73 26.21
CA THR A 166 -17.42 18.13 25.89
C THR A 166 -18.89 18.44 26.14
N TYR A 167 -19.79 17.52 25.83
CA TYR A 167 -21.24 17.74 25.88
C TYR A 167 -21.94 16.76 26.83
N ALA A 168 -23.16 17.12 27.25
CA ALA A 168 -24.06 16.24 28.00
C ALA A 168 -25.50 16.29 27.46
N GLY A 169 -26.32 15.31 27.80
CA GLY A 169 -27.75 15.28 27.44
C GLY A 169 -28.00 15.22 25.93
N THR A 170 -28.99 15.99 25.45
CA THR A 170 -29.42 15.97 24.05
C THR A 170 -28.32 16.36 23.07
N GLN A 171 -27.52 17.39 23.40
CA GLN A 171 -26.45 17.85 22.52
C GLN A 171 -25.36 16.80 22.33
N GLN A 172 -25.01 16.06 23.39
CA GLN A 172 -24.07 14.93 23.29
C GLN A 172 -24.61 13.86 22.33
N LYS A 173 -25.88 13.50 22.48
CA LYS A 173 -26.54 12.51 21.63
C LYS A 173 -26.56 12.93 20.16
N GLU A 174 -26.92 14.18 19.85
CA GLU A 174 -26.96 14.69 18.48
C GLU A 174 -25.58 14.68 17.80
N GLN A 175 -24.52 15.05 18.53
CA GLN A 175 -23.16 15.04 18.00
C GLN A 175 -22.62 13.62 17.80
N LEU A 176 -22.91 12.69 18.72
CA LEU A 176 -22.57 11.27 18.54
C LEU A 176 -23.30 10.66 17.34
N GLU A 177 -24.61 10.90 17.20
CA GLU A 177 -25.36 10.43 16.03
C GLU A 177 -24.81 10.96 14.70
N ARG A 178 -24.27 12.18 14.69
CA ARG A 178 -23.59 12.75 13.53
C ARG A 178 -22.26 12.06 13.25
N LEU A 179 -21.45 11.79 14.28
CA LEU A 179 -20.21 11.03 14.16
C LEU A 179 -20.48 9.62 13.64
N ASP A 180 -21.47 8.92 14.21
CA ASP A 180 -21.86 7.56 13.84
C ASP A 180 -22.25 7.47 12.36
N ARG A 181 -23.02 8.44 11.84
CA ARG A 181 -23.36 8.47 10.41
C ARG A 181 -22.12 8.58 9.52
N LEU A 182 -21.20 9.51 9.81
CA LEU A 182 -19.97 9.65 9.02
C LEU A 182 -19.10 8.39 9.09
N TYR A 183 -19.05 7.75 10.26
CA TYR A 183 -18.28 6.54 10.49
C TYR A 183 -18.86 5.37 9.70
N GLN A 184 -20.18 5.14 9.79
CA GLN A 184 -20.85 4.06 9.07
C GLN A 184 -20.75 4.24 7.55
N ASP A 185 -20.96 5.46 7.03
CA ASP A 185 -20.80 5.75 5.59
C ASP A 185 -19.38 5.40 5.11
N THR A 186 -18.37 5.75 5.90
CA THR A 186 -16.95 5.46 5.58
C THR A 186 -16.65 3.98 5.69
N LEU A 187 -17.15 3.32 6.74
CA LEU A 187 -17.00 1.90 6.99
C LEU A 187 -17.60 1.06 5.86
N GLU A 188 -18.82 1.36 5.44
CA GLU A 188 -19.50 0.65 4.35
C GLU A 188 -18.78 0.81 3.02
N ARG A 189 -18.40 2.04 2.68
CA ARG A 189 -17.66 2.33 1.45
C ARG A 189 -16.32 1.58 1.42
N THR A 190 -15.51 1.71 2.47
CA THR A 190 -14.18 1.09 2.52
C THR A 190 -14.25 -0.44 2.58
N ALA A 191 -15.24 -1.00 3.28
CA ALA A 191 -15.50 -2.44 3.28
C ALA A 191 -15.85 -2.94 1.88
N SER A 192 -16.72 -2.23 1.15
CA SER A 192 -17.11 -2.58 -0.23
C SER A 192 -15.90 -2.50 -1.17
N GLU A 193 -15.14 -1.40 -1.14
CA GLU A 193 -13.94 -1.24 -1.96
C GLU A 193 -12.93 -2.37 -1.73
N TYR A 194 -12.70 -2.74 -0.46
CA TYR A 194 -11.78 -3.82 -0.12
C TYR A 194 -12.31 -5.20 -0.58
N ALA A 195 -13.59 -5.47 -0.34
CA ALA A 195 -14.24 -6.71 -0.73
C ALA A 195 -14.29 -6.89 -2.25
N ASP A 196 -14.55 -5.82 -3.00
CA ASP A 196 -14.52 -5.83 -4.46
C ASP A 196 -13.10 -6.09 -4.95
N LEU A 197 -12.10 -5.37 -4.43
CA LEU A 197 -10.71 -5.53 -4.84
C LEU A 197 -10.20 -6.96 -4.61
N VAL A 198 -10.34 -7.49 -3.39
CA VAL A 198 -9.83 -8.82 -3.03
C VAL A 198 -10.73 -9.91 -3.62
N GLY A 199 -12.06 -9.73 -3.57
CA GLY A 199 -13.04 -10.66 -4.10
C GLY A 199 -12.91 -10.84 -5.62
N ASP A 200 -12.70 -9.77 -6.38
CA ASP A 200 -12.47 -9.85 -7.84
C ASP A 200 -11.20 -10.64 -8.17
N MET A 201 -10.13 -10.45 -7.39
CA MET A 201 -8.90 -11.21 -7.57
C MET A 201 -9.09 -12.69 -7.22
N LEU A 202 -9.82 -13.00 -6.15
CA LEU A 202 -10.15 -14.37 -5.77
C LEU A 202 -11.04 -15.05 -6.83
N ASP A 203 -12.06 -14.36 -7.33
CA ASP A 203 -12.92 -14.84 -8.42
C ASP A 203 -12.09 -15.15 -9.68
N LYS A 204 -11.15 -14.27 -10.03
CA LYS A 204 -10.19 -14.49 -11.14
C LYS A 204 -9.34 -15.74 -10.94
N TYR A 205 -9.02 -16.07 -9.70
CA TYR A 205 -8.27 -17.27 -9.31
C TYR A 205 -9.18 -18.43 -8.91
N GLY A 206 -10.45 -18.42 -9.29
CA GLY A 206 -11.38 -19.54 -9.12
C GLY A 206 -11.90 -19.76 -7.71
N VAL A 207 -11.72 -18.78 -6.80
CA VAL A 207 -12.26 -18.80 -5.44
C VAL A 207 -13.46 -17.86 -5.38
N SER A 208 -14.64 -18.39 -5.72
CA SER A 208 -15.85 -17.59 -5.81
C SER A 208 -16.68 -17.54 -4.54
N GLY A 209 -17.42 -16.45 -4.37
CA GLY A 209 -18.36 -16.26 -3.26
C GLY A 209 -17.76 -15.69 -1.98
N GLU A 210 -16.50 -15.22 -2.01
CA GLU A 210 -15.81 -14.70 -0.82
C GLU A 210 -16.09 -13.21 -0.55
N ARG A 211 -16.61 -12.46 -1.53
CA ARG A 211 -16.82 -11.00 -1.44
C ARG A 211 -17.68 -10.59 -0.24
N GLU A 212 -18.84 -11.22 -0.04
CA GLU A 212 -19.73 -10.89 1.10
C GLU A 212 -19.07 -11.21 2.44
N LYS A 213 -18.34 -12.33 2.54
CA LYS A 213 -17.64 -12.70 3.78
C LYS A 213 -16.53 -11.71 4.10
N ILE A 214 -15.76 -11.29 3.10
CA ILE A 214 -14.71 -10.28 3.24
C ILE A 214 -15.32 -8.95 3.70
N TYR A 215 -16.42 -8.54 3.07
CA TYR A 215 -17.16 -7.32 3.44
C TYR A 215 -17.60 -7.33 4.91
N GLN A 216 -18.29 -8.39 5.34
CA GLN A 216 -18.75 -8.51 6.73
C GLN A 216 -17.59 -8.63 7.73
N SER A 217 -16.57 -9.42 7.38
CA SER A 217 -15.38 -9.59 8.23
C SER A 217 -14.65 -8.26 8.44
N TYR A 218 -14.51 -7.46 7.37
CA TYR A 218 -13.90 -6.13 7.45
C TYR A 218 -14.71 -5.23 8.39
N LYS A 219 -16.03 -5.13 8.19
CA LYS A 219 -16.89 -4.29 9.03
C LYS A 219 -16.79 -4.66 10.50
N ASN A 220 -16.89 -5.96 10.79
CA ASN A 220 -16.82 -6.47 12.14
C ASN A 220 -15.45 -6.18 12.77
N SER A 221 -14.36 -6.40 12.05
CA SER A 221 -13.02 -6.14 12.58
C SER A 221 -12.72 -4.67 12.84
N VAL A 222 -13.18 -3.75 11.99
CA VAL A 222 -13.03 -2.31 12.25
C VAL A 222 -13.86 -1.88 13.46
N ASN A 223 -15.09 -2.38 13.59
CA ASN A 223 -15.93 -2.10 14.77
C ASN A 223 -15.32 -2.66 16.07
N GLU A 224 -14.86 -3.92 16.06
CA GLU A 224 -14.18 -4.55 17.20
C GLU A 224 -12.94 -3.74 17.63
N LEU A 225 -12.19 -3.20 16.67
CA LEU A 225 -11.04 -2.34 16.96
C LEU A 225 -11.45 -0.97 17.51
N SER A 226 -12.49 -0.35 16.94
CA SER A 226 -13.06 0.90 17.45
C SER A 226 -13.49 0.74 18.92
N ASP A 227 -14.17 -0.36 19.24
CA ASP A 227 -14.60 -0.69 20.60
C ASP A 227 -13.40 -0.90 21.52
N ALA A 228 -12.37 -1.63 21.08
CA ALA A 228 -11.14 -1.82 21.84
C ALA A 228 -10.41 -0.49 22.16
N TYR A 229 -10.37 0.44 21.21
CA TYR A 229 -9.80 1.78 21.46
C TYR A 229 -10.64 2.59 22.47
N MET A 230 -11.97 2.54 22.36
CA MET A 230 -12.85 3.20 23.33
C MET A 230 -12.70 2.61 24.74
N ASP A 231 -12.67 1.28 24.86
CA ASP A 231 -12.44 0.59 26.12
C ASP A 231 -11.07 0.96 26.72
N PHE A 232 -10.04 1.05 25.88
CA PHE A 232 -8.72 1.49 26.32
C PHE A 232 -8.76 2.91 26.90
N LEU A 233 -9.40 3.87 26.21
CA LEU A 233 -9.56 5.24 26.71
C LEU A 233 -10.29 5.27 28.06
N HIS A 234 -11.33 4.46 28.22
CA HIS A 234 -12.10 4.38 29.46
C HIS A 234 -11.29 3.78 30.63
N GLN A 235 -10.47 2.77 30.37
CA GLN A 235 -9.72 2.05 31.40
C GLN A 235 -8.39 2.73 31.77
N ASN A 236 -7.80 3.51 30.85
CA ASN A 236 -6.46 4.06 30.98
C ASN A 236 -6.48 5.60 31.01
N SER A 237 -7.22 6.17 31.97
CA SER A 237 -7.15 7.61 32.21
C SER A 237 -5.70 8.05 32.51
N GLY A 238 -5.23 9.11 31.85
CA GLY A 238 -3.85 9.58 31.98
C GLY A 238 -2.80 8.89 31.11
N PHE A 239 -3.19 8.05 30.14
CA PHE A 239 -2.20 7.36 29.29
C PHE A 239 -1.29 8.33 28.50
N THR A 240 -1.75 9.55 28.23
CA THR A 240 -0.98 10.60 27.53
C THR A 240 0.03 11.30 28.44
N LYS A 241 -0.14 11.23 29.76
CA LYS A 241 0.67 11.92 30.79
C LYS A 241 0.71 13.45 30.62
N LEU A 242 -0.35 14.03 30.05
CA LEU A 242 -0.43 15.48 29.78
C LEU A 242 -1.20 16.25 30.87
N GLU A 243 -1.89 15.56 31.76
CA GLU A 243 -2.65 16.15 32.85
C GLU A 243 -1.76 17.04 33.73
N GLY A 244 -2.20 18.29 33.96
CA GLY A 244 -1.45 19.25 34.77
C GLY A 244 -0.21 19.84 34.08
N THR A 245 0.07 19.47 32.82
CA THR A 245 1.15 20.08 32.03
C THR A 245 0.63 21.30 31.25
N LYS A 246 1.55 22.12 30.73
CA LYS A 246 1.23 23.22 29.80
C LYS A 246 0.58 22.75 28.49
N ASP A 247 0.71 21.46 28.18
CA ASP A 247 0.25 20.84 26.94
C ASP A 247 -1.07 20.06 27.14
N ALA A 248 -1.73 20.23 28.29
CA ALA A 248 -3.02 19.62 28.59
C ALA A 248 -4.12 19.97 27.57
N TRP A 249 -3.97 21.04 26.79
CA TRP A 249 -4.90 21.39 25.70
C TRP A 249 -4.96 20.30 24.61
N LEU A 250 -3.88 19.52 24.41
CA LEU A 250 -3.84 18.40 23.45
C LEU A 250 -4.79 17.26 23.84
N LEU A 251 -5.23 17.19 25.10
CA LEU A 251 -6.26 16.24 25.53
C LEU A 251 -7.60 16.48 24.82
N LYS A 252 -7.81 17.69 24.28
CA LYS A 252 -9.00 18.05 23.49
C LYS A 252 -8.77 17.93 21.97
N ASP A 253 -7.59 17.54 21.50
CA ASP A 253 -7.32 17.29 20.09
C ASP A 253 -7.50 15.80 19.78
N ASP A 254 -8.60 15.47 19.11
CA ASP A 254 -8.99 14.11 18.75
C ASP A 254 -7.95 13.37 17.89
N GLU A 255 -7.15 14.06 17.06
CA GLU A 255 -6.14 13.39 16.23
C GLU A 255 -4.89 13.08 17.05
N TYR A 256 -4.52 13.96 17.97
CA TYR A 256 -3.45 13.69 18.93
C TYR A 256 -3.77 12.46 19.79
N ILE A 257 -4.99 12.38 20.32
CA ILE A 257 -5.45 11.21 21.09
C ILE A 257 -5.47 9.95 20.21
N ALA A 258 -6.01 10.04 18.98
CA ALA A 258 -6.02 8.91 18.05
C ALA A 258 -4.60 8.40 17.71
N GLN A 259 -3.63 9.30 17.51
CA GLN A 259 -2.23 8.90 17.33
C GLN A 259 -1.67 8.22 18.57
N GLY A 260 -1.95 8.76 19.75
CA GLY A 260 -1.57 8.15 21.02
C GLY A 260 -2.10 6.72 21.16
N LEU A 261 -3.35 6.49 20.73
CA LEU A 261 -3.99 5.17 20.67
C LEU A 261 -3.31 4.22 19.69
N ARG A 262 -3.00 4.65 18.47
CA ARG A 262 -2.29 3.83 17.47
C ARG A 262 -0.89 3.43 17.93
N ASN A 263 -0.26 4.23 18.80
CA ASN A 263 1.02 3.90 19.41
C ASN A 263 0.88 2.90 20.57
N GLN A 264 -0.33 2.67 21.07
CA GLN A 264 -0.59 1.60 22.03
C GLN A 264 -0.82 0.33 21.22
N ASP A 265 0.00 -0.68 21.49
CA ASP A 265 -0.05 -1.96 20.79
C ASP A 265 -1.25 -2.83 21.24
N ILE A 266 -2.45 -2.23 21.23
CA ILE A 266 -3.68 -2.73 21.86
C ILE A 266 -4.14 -4.06 21.23
N LEU A 267 -3.78 -4.31 19.96
CA LEU A 267 -4.23 -5.47 19.20
C LEU A 267 -3.15 -6.48 18.79
N SER A 268 -1.85 -6.27 19.09
CA SER A 268 -0.85 -7.32 18.79
C SER A 268 -1.13 -8.65 19.49
N GLY A 269 -1.94 -8.65 20.56
CA GLY A 269 -2.46 -9.87 21.20
C GLY A 269 -3.90 -10.27 20.82
N SER A 270 -4.77 -9.33 20.45
CA SER A 270 -6.21 -9.56 20.29
C SER A 270 -6.61 -10.07 18.89
N SER A 271 -5.68 -10.07 17.95
CA SER A 271 -5.83 -10.71 16.61
C SER A 271 -6.01 -12.24 16.66
N SER A 272 -6.01 -12.84 17.85
CA SER A 272 -5.99 -14.29 18.10
C SER A 272 -7.37 -14.90 18.36
N VAL A 273 -8.47 -14.13 18.35
CA VAL A 273 -9.79 -14.71 18.53
C VAL A 273 -10.25 -15.30 17.19
N SER A 274 -9.93 -16.58 17.01
CA SER A 274 -10.54 -17.44 15.99
C SER A 274 -12.07 -17.28 16.07
N LYS A 275 -12.67 -16.62 15.10
CA LYS A 275 -14.14 -16.56 15.00
C LYS A 275 -14.64 -17.97 14.72
N ALA A 276 -15.51 -18.47 15.59
CA ALA A 276 -16.06 -19.83 15.54
C ALA A 276 -16.87 -20.14 14.26
N ASN A 277 -17.08 -19.14 13.38
CA ASN A 277 -18.05 -19.19 12.28
C ASN A 277 -17.44 -19.23 10.87
N GLY A 278 -16.12 -19.38 10.73
CA GLY A 278 -15.49 -19.40 9.41
C GLY A 278 -15.36 -18.03 8.74
N ASP A 279 -15.42 -16.95 9.52
CA ASP A 279 -15.14 -15.58 9.06
C ASP A 279 -13.64 -15.28 9.07
N TYR A 280 -13.23 -14.23 8.37
CA TYR A 280 -11.85 -13.74 8.39
C TYR A 280 -11.61 -12.87 9.63
N THR A 281 -10.46 -13.03 10.27
CA THR A 281 -9.96 -12.07 11.26
C THR A 281 -9.35 -10.85 10.56
N LEU A 282 -9.09 -9.77 11.30
CA LEU A 282 -8.40 -8.59 10.75
C LEU A 282 -7.02 -8.95 10.16
N ARG A 283 -6.29 -9.85 10.84
CA ARG A 283 -5.00 -10.39 10.37
C ARG A 283 -5.19 -11.21 9.09
N ASP A 284 -6.23 -12.03 9.02
CA ASP A 284 -6.49 -12.81 7.81
C ASP A 284 -6.79 -11.91 6.61
N LEU A 285 -7.62 -10.88 6.81
CA LEU A 285 -7.93 -9.91 5.76
C LEU A 285 -6.66 -9.24 5.26
N GLU A 286 -5.79 -8.78 6.14
CA GLU A 286 -4.52 -8.15 5.79
C GLU A 286 -3.62 -9.08 4.96
N ILE A 287 -3.45 -10.33 5.43
CA ILE A 287 -2.68 -11.36 4.71
C ILE A 287 -3.29 -11.62 3.33
N LEU A 288 -4.62 -11.75 3.26
CA LEU A 288 -5.34 -12.05 2.03
C LEU A 288 -5.19 -10.93 0.99
N GLY A 289 -5.25 -9.67 1.41
CA GLY A 289 -5.04 -8.51 0.54
C GLY A 289 -3.63 -8.42 -0.02
N GLN A 290 -2.60 -8.63 0.84
CA GLN A 290 -1.21 -8.66 0.39
C GLN A 290 -0.95 -9.83 -0.57
N TYR A 291 -1.53 -11.00 -0.27
CA TYR A 291 -1.37 -12.21 -1.07
C TYR A 291 -1.95 -12.05 -2.47
N THR A 292 -3.23 -11.67 -2.60
CA THR A 292 -3.88 -11.50 -3.92
C THR A 292 -3.22 -10.40 -4.75
N SER A 293 -2.79 -9.32 -4.11
CA SER A 293 -2.07 -8.23 -4.79
C SER A 293 -0.69 -8.64 -5.27
N SER A 294 0.03 -9.44 -4.50
CA SER A 294 1.30 -10.02 -4.91
C SER A 294 1.16 -10.98 -6.09
N LEU A 295 0.10 -11.80 -6.13
CA LEU A 295 -0.22 -12.65 -7.28
C LEU A 295 -0.54 -11.82 -8.53
N SER A 296 -1.35 -10.77 -8.38
CA SER A 296 -1.67 -9.83 -9.47
C SER A 296 -0.42 -9.13 -10.01
N ALA A 297 0.48 -8.68 -9.13
CA ALA A 297 1.73 -8.05 -9.50
C ALA A 297 2.68 -9.00 -10.24
N MET A 298 2.73 -10.27 -9.83
CA MET A 298 3.47 -11.32 -10.53
C MET A 298 2.93 -11.50 -11.95
N GLU A 299 1.62 -11.63 -12.11
CA GLU A 299 0.96 -11.77 -13.41
C GLU A 299 1.22 -10.55 -14.33
N ALA A 300 1.12 -9.33 -13.79
CA ALA A 300 1.37 -8.09 -14.53
C ALA A 300 2.81 -7.99 -15.04
N LYS A 301 3.78 -8.53 -14.29
CA LYS A 301 5.21 -8.55 -14.66
C LYS A 301 5.59 -9.67 -15.62
N SER A 302 4.68 -10.59 -15.95
CA SER A 302 4.96 -11.68 -16.90
C SER A 302 5.26 -11.15 -18.31
N ASN A 303 6.34 -11.65 -18.91
CA ASN A 303 6.82 -11.18 -20.20
C ASN A 303 7.03 -12.35 -21.18
N ILE A 304 6.21 -12.39 -22.23
CA ILE A 304 6.22 -13.44 -23.25
C ILE A 304 7.47 -13.45 -24.14
N TYR A 305 8.31 -12.40 -24.08
CA TYR A 305 9.50 -12.25 -24.90
C TYR A 305 10.77 -12.77 -24.25
N ASN A 306 10.84 -12.95 -22.94
CA ASN A 306 12.08 -13.36 -22.26
C ASN A 306 11.89 -14.34 -21.10
N MET A 307 10.65 -14.68 -20.74
CA MET A 307 10.36 -15.61 -19.65
C MET A 307 10.16 -17.02 -20.22
N SER A 308 11.17 -17.89 -20.07
CA SER A 308 11.09 -19.28 -20.54
C SER A 308 10.19 -20.14 -19.65
N GLU A 309 9.71 -21.26 -20.16
CA GLU A 309 8.88 -22.22 -19.42
C GLU A 309 9.56 -22.70 -18.14
N GLU A 310 10.87 -22.95 -18.19
CA GLU A 310 11.66 -23.38 -17.05
C GLU A 310 11.72 -22.29 -15.96
N GLN A 311 11.80 -21.02 -16.38
CA GLN A 311 11.76 -19.89 -15.46
C GLN A 311 10.37 -19.79 -14.83
N ILE A 312 9.30 -19.89 -15.62
CA ILE A 312 7.93 -19.88 -15.07
C ILE A 312 7.77 -20.98 -14.03
N GLY A 313 8.23 -22.20 -14.30
CA GLY A 313 8.13 -23.32 -13.36
C GLY A 313 8.87 -23.09 -12.05
N LEU A 314 10.05 -22.46 -12.09
CA LEU A 314 10.85 -22.12 -10.92
C LEU A 314 10.23 -20.98 -10.09
N GLU A 315 9.63 -19.99 -10.74
CA GLU A 315 9.01 -18.89 -10.01
C GLU A 315 7.66 -19.31 -9.39
N LEU A 316 6.86 -20.15 -10.07
CA LEU A 316 5.63 -20.72 -9.51
C LEU A 316 5.91 -21.62 -8.29
N SER A 317 7.05 -22.34 -8.28
CA SER A 317 7.41 -23.15 -7.11
C SER A 317 7.79 -22.27 -5.91
N MET A 318 8.44 -21.13 -6.12
CA MET A 318 8.70 -20.18 -5.04
C MET A 318 7.40 -19.66 -4.41
N VAL A 319 6.41 -19.31 -5.23
CA VAL A 319 5.09 -18.91 -4.73
C VAL A 319 4.46 -20.04 -3.91
N ALA A 320 4.47 -21.27 -4.43
CA ALA A 320 3.89 -22.42 -3.73
C ALA A 320 4.60 -22.71 -2.40
N MET A 321 5.93 -22.57 -2.32
CA MET A 321 6.67 -22.71 -1.07
C MET A 321 6.32 -21.61 -0.06
N LYS A 322 6.16 -20.36 -0.51
CA LYS A 322 5.71 -19.27 0.37
C LYS A 322 4.30 -19.50 0.88
N THR A 323 3.37 -19.94 0.03
CA THR A 323 2.02 -20.30 0.46
C THR A 323 2.03 -21.44 1.48
N ASP A 324 2.81 -22.50 1.25
CA ASP A 324 2.94 -23.61 2.20
C ASP A 324 3.51 -23.16 3.56
N ALA A 325 4.54 -22.30 3.55
CA ALA A 325 5.09 -21.72 4.76
C ALA A 325 4.10 -20.80 5.49
N LEU A 326 3.31 -20.00 4.76
CA LEU A 326 2.28 -19.13 5.30
C LEU A 326 1.16 -19.95 5.97
N VAL A 327 0.71 -21.03 5.34
CA VAL A 327 -0.31 -21.95 5.90
C VAL A 327 0.21 -22.64 7.18
N LYS A 328 1.48 -23.05 7.20
CA LYS A 328 2.06 -23.79 8.34
C LYS A 328 2.50 -22.91 9.51
N LYS A 329 2.95 -21.68 9.26
CA LYS A 329 3.61 -20.82 10.25
C LYS A 329 3.00 -19.42 10.39
N GLY A 330 2.09 -19.01 9.51
CA GLY A 330 1.57 -17.65 9.45
C GLY A 330 0.56 -17.25 10.52
N ASN A 331 0.17 -18.19 11.39
CA ASN A 331 -0.89 -18.03 12.40
C ASN A 331 -2.20 -17.51 11.81
N GLY A 332 -2.52 -17.92 10.58
CA GLY A 332 -3.79 -17.62 9.92
C GLY A 332 -4.92 -18.50 10.41
N SER A 333 -6.16 -18.03 10.25
CA SER A 333 -7.32 -18.88 10.51
C SER A 333 -7.43 -20.04 9.52
N THR A 334 -8.20 -21.06 9.88
CA THR A 334 -8.52 -22.17 8.96
C THR A 334 -9.15 -21.66 7.66
N MET A 335 -10.02 -20.64 7.72
CA MET A 335 -10.64 -20.07 6.54
C MET A 335 -9.59 -19.44 5.62
N LEU A 336 -8.67 -18.64 6.17
CA LEU A 336 -7.56 -18.07 5.41
C LEU A 336 -6.75 -19.17 4.72
N ASN A 337 -6.34 -20.20 5.45
CA ASN A 337 -5.49 -21.26 4.91
C ASN A 337 -6.15 -21.97 3.72
N VAL A 338 -7.43 -22.32 3.82
CA VAL A 338 -8.21 -22.92 2.72
C VAL A 338 -8.27 -21.98 1.52
N THR A 339 -8.54 -20.70 1.74
CA THR A 339 -8.63 -19.69 0.68
C THR A 339 -7.29 -19.48 -0.02
N LEU A 340 -6.17 -19.42 0.71
CA LEU A 340 -4.83 -19.24 0.15
C LEU A 340 -4.42 -20.42 -0.75
N GLU A 341 -4.69 -21.65 -0.31
CA GLU A 341 -4.41 -22.87 -1.09
C GLU A 341 -5.27 -22.92 -2.36
N ALA A 342 -6.56 -22.62 -2.25
CA ALA A 342 -7.46 -22.58 -3.40
C ALA A 342 -7.04 -21.49 -4.41
N ALA A 343 -6.72 -20.28 -3.91
CA ALA A 343 -6.26 -19.16 -4.72
C ALA A 343 -4.93 -19.47 -5.42
N LEU A 344 -3.97 -20.13 -4.76
CA LEU A 344 -2.73 -20.58 -5.38
C LEU A 344 -3.01 -21.49 -6.58
N ASN A 345 -3.83 -22.52 -6.37
CA ASN A 345 -4.12 -23.52 -7.38
C ASN A 345 -4.81 -22.91 -8.61
N GLY A 346 -5.79 -22.03 -8.40
CA GLY A 346 -6.43 -21.33 -9.51
C GLY A 346 -5.53 -20.28 -10.16
N PHE A 347 -4.72 -19.57 -9.38
CA PHE A 347 -3.73 -18.63 -9.91
C PHE A 347 -2.75 -19.30 -10.86
N MET A 348 -2.16 -20.45 -10.50
CA MET A 348 -1.21 -21.14 -11.37
C MET A 348 -1.82 -21.46 -12.73
N ASN A 349 -3.09 -21.90 -12.76
CA ASN A 349 -3.80 -22.16 -14.01
C ASN A 349 -4.11 -20.87 -14.78
N ALA A 350 -4.65 -19.86 -14.10
CA ALA A 350 -4.99 -18.57 -14.69
C ALA A 350 -3.75 -17.86 -15.28
N PHE A 351 -2.61 -17.94 -14.60
CA PHE A 351 -1.33 -17.39 -15.06
C PHE A 351 -0.90 -18.03 -16.38
N LEU A 352 -0.91 -19.38 -16.46
CA LEU A 352 -0.50 -20.10 -17.67
C LEU A 352 -1.49 -19.84 -18.83
N ASP A 353 -2.79 -19.81 -18.54
CA ASP A 353 -3.81 -19.48 -19.53
C ASP A 353 -3.64 -18.05 -20.07
N GLN A 354 -3.38 -17.08 -19.21
CA GLN A 354 -3.14 -15.70 -19.64
C GLN A 354 -1.84 -15.57 -20.44
N PHE A 355 -0.79 -16.27 -20.03
CA PHE A 355 0.47 -16.30 -20.78
C PHE A 355 0.27 -16.90 -22.19
N ASP A 356 -0.49 -17.99 -22.30
CA ASP A 356 -0.88 -18.60 -23.58
C ASP A 356 -1.72 -17.64 -24.44
N ARG A 357 -2.66 -16.91 -23.84
CA ARG A 357 -3.45 -15.88 -24.54
C ARG A 357 -2.57 -14.77 -25.10
N LYS A 358 -1.59 -14.28 -24.31
CA LYS A 358 -0.62 -13.26 -24.76
C LYS A 358 0.23 -13.78 -25.92
N LEU A 359 0.71 -15.04 -25.86
CA LEU A 359 1.41 -15.68 -26.97
C LEU A 359 0.52 -15.82 -28.21
N SER A 360 -0.75 -16.20 -28.03
CA SER A 360 -1.72 -16.32 -29.13
C SER A 360 -2.01 -14.99 -29.80
N ALA A 361 -2.18 -13.92 -29.03
CA ALA A 361 -2.34 -12.57 -29.56
C ALA A 361 -1.10 -12.15 -30.38
N GLY A 362 0.11 -12.46 -29.90
CA GLY A 362 1.36 -12.23 -30.64
C GLY A 362 1.39 -12.98 -31.98
N ARG A 363 0.91 -14.22 -32.03
CA ARG A 363 0.78 -14.99 -33.29
C ARG A 363 -0.24 -14.38 -34.25
N THR A 364 -1.39 -13.91 -33.75
CA THR A 364 -2.41 -13.27 -34.58
C THR A 364 -1.92 -11.94 -35.17
N GLN A 365 -1.04 -11.24 -34.47
CA GLN A 365 -0.46 -9.95 -34.91
C GLN A 365 0.86 -10.12 -35.69
N ALA A 366 1.33 -11.36 -35.88
CA ALA A 366 2.58 -11.66 -36.55
C ALA A 366 2.59 -11.15 -38.00
N ARG A 367 3.64 -10.42 -38.37
CA ARG A 367 3.83 -9.89 -39.74
C ARG A 367 4.76 -10.76 -40.58
N THR A 368 5.49 -11.65 -39.94
CA THR A 368 6.47 -12.53 -40.58
C THR A 368 6.36 -13.96 -40.04
N ALA A 369 6.89 -14.93 -40.80
CA ALA A 369 7.01 -16.31 -40.33
C ALA A 369 7.90 -16.41 -39.07
N TYR A 370 8.88 -15.52 -38.94
CA TYR A 370 9.73 -15.41 -37.75
C TYR A 370 8.94 -14.96 -36.53
N ASP A 371 8.02 -14.00 -36.66
CA ASP A 371 7.16 -13.58 -35.53
C ASP A 371 6.20 -14.69 -35.09
N LEU A 372 5.68 -15.46 -36.06
CA LEU A 372 4.80 -16.59 -35.77
C LEU A 372 5.54 -17.67 -34.95
N GLN A 373 6.78 -17.98 -35.33
CA GLN A 373 7.65 -18.90 -34.59
C GLN A 373 8.12 -18.30 -33.25
N GLY A 374 8.45 -17.01 -33.23
CA GLY A 374 8.86 -16.25 -32.05
C GLY A 374 7.83 -16.32 -30.92
N HIS A 375 6.55 -16.30 -31.28
CA HIS A 375 5.41 -16.45 -30.38
C HIS A 375 4.87 -17.89 -30.30
N ALA A 376 5.68 -18.93 -30.49
CA ALA A 376 5.25 -20.33 -30.35
C ALA A 376 4.46 -20.58 -29.05
N GLY A 377 3.51 -21.53 -29.09
CA GLY A 377 2.66 -21.89 -27.93
C GLY A 377 3.45 -22.30 -26.70
N LEU A 378 2.86 -22.16 -25.51
CA LEU A 378 3.52 -22.48 -24.25
C LEU A 378 3.71 -23.98 -24.08
N ASP A 379 4.92 -24.42 -23.75
CA ASP A 379 5.18 -25.79 -23.36
C ASP A 379 4.91 -26.01 -21.86
N ARG A 380 3.62 -26.17 -21.52
CA ARG A 380 3.19 -26.39 -20.12
C ARG A 380 3.86 -27.59 -19.45
N LYS A 381 4.24 -28.63 -20.22
CA LYS A 381 4.93 -29.79 -19.65
C LYS A 381 6.27 -29.40 -19.05
N SER A 382 7.01 -28.50 -19.70
CA SER A 382 8.30 -28.03 -19.19
C SER A 382 8.16 -27.11 -17.99
N VAL A 383 7.11 -26.27 -17.96
CA VAL A 383 6.75 -25.50 -16.74
C VAL A 383 6.58 -26.44 -15.56
N TRP A 384 5.70 -27.44 -15.71
CA TRP A 384 5.40 -28.38 -14.64
C TRP A 384 6.58 -29.28 -14.29
N SER A 385 7.46 -29.59 -15.25
CA SER A 385 8.67 -30.38 -14.99
C SER A 385 9.59 -29.71 -13.97
N VAL A 386 9.84 -28.40 -14.14
CA VAL A 386 10.69 -27.63 -13.19
C VAL A 386 9.95 -27.40 -11.88
N TYR A 387 8.68 -27.04 -11.93
CA TYR A 387 7.84 -26.87 -10.73
C TYR A 387 7.86 -28.13 -9.86
N ASN A 388 7.53 -29.29 -10.44
CA ASN A 388 7.46 -30.55 -9.72
C ASN A 388 8.82 -30.96 -9.16
N LYS A 389 9.90 -30.79 -9.92
CA LYS A 389 11.25 -31.09 -9.44
C LYS A 389 11.64 -30.25 -8.22
N THR A 390 11.30 -28.96 -8.27
CA THR A 390 11.55 -28.03 -7.16
C THR A 390 10.72 -28.39 -5.94
N MET A 391 9.40 -28.56 -6.11
CA MET A 391 8.49 -28.88 -5.02
C MET A 391 8.72 -30.27 -4.41
N GLU A 392 9.19 -31.25 -5.19
CA GLU A 392 9.64 -32.54 -4.67
C GLU A 392 10.82 -32.35 -3.70
N SER A 393 11.83 -31.56 -4.10
CA SER A 393 12.97 -31.25 -3.22
C SER A 393 12.52 -30.53 -1.94
N TYR A 394 11.60 -29.57 -2.07
CA TYR A 394 11.06 -28.85 -0.91
C TYR A 394 10.31 -29.79 0.04
N ARG A 395 9.40 -30.63 -0.46
CA ARG A 395 8.63 -31.57 0.35
C ARG A 395 9.51 -32.59 1.08
N LEU A 396 10.61 -33.00 0.46
CA LEU A 396 11.55 -33.96 1.05
C LEU A 396 12.46 -33.35 2.12
N SER A 397 12.86 -32.08 1.94
CA SER A 397 13.86 -31.44 2.80
C SER A 397 13.28 -30.45 3.81
N GLY A 398 12.13 -29.86 3.53
CA GLY A 398 11.61 -28.67 4.21
C GLY A 398 12.41 -27.39 3.94
N ASP A 399 13.45 -27.45 3.10
CA ASP A 399 14.38 -26.35 2.83
C ASP A 399 14.09 -25.73 1.46
N ALA A 400 13.51 -24.53 1.47
CA ALA A 400 13.17 -23.79 0.27
C ALA A 400 14.40 -23.31 -0.50
N ILE A 401 15.50 -22.97 0.17
CA ILE A 401 16.72 -22.50 -0.49
C ILE A 401 17.40 -23.65 -1.23
N HIS A 402 17.48 -24.82 -0.58
CA HIS A 402 17.95 -26.05 -1.23
C HIS A 402 17.06 -26.45 -2.40
N ALA A 403 15.73 -26.39 -2.22
CA ALA A 403 14.78 -26.68 -3.29
C ALA A 403 14.94 -25.72 -4.48
N MET A 404 15.05 -24.41 -4.24
CA MET A 404 15.28 -23.41 -5.29
C MET A 404 16.59 -23.65 -6.03
N THR A 405 17.66 -24.02 -5.32
CA THR A 405 18.95 -24.35 -5.92
C THR A 405 18.82 -25.52 -6.90
N LYS A 406 18.26 -26.64 -6.44
CA LYS A 406 18.03 -27.82 -7.30
C LYS A 406 17.06 -27.55 -8.45
N GLY A 407 16.01 -26.78 -8.19
CA GLY A 407 15.04 -26.36 -9.20
C GLY A 407 15.69 -25.54 -10.30
N ALA A 408 16.58 -24.60 -9.94
CA ALA A 408 17.29 -23.75 -10.87
C ALA A 408 18.37 -24.49 -11.67
N GLU A 409 19.13 -25.40 -11.04
CA GLU A 409 20.07 -26.28 -11.75
C GLU A 409 19.35 -27.10 -12.82
N TYR A 410 18.26 -27.75 -12.43
CA TYR A 410 17.42 -28.52 -13.36
C TYR A 410 16.79 -27.65 -14.44
N GLY A 411 16.23 -26.49 -14.09
CA GLY A 411 15.65 -25.55 -15.04
C GLY A 411 16.67 -25.04 -16.06
N LYS A 412 17.89 -24.73 -15.61
CA LYS A 412 18.99 -24.30 -16.49
C LYS A 412 19.40 -25.40 -17.46
N GLU A 413 19.55 -26.63 -16.98
CA GLU A 413 19.85 -27.80 -17.83
C GLU A 413 18.78 -27.95 -18.92
N ARG A 414 17.49 -27.93 -18.55
CA ARG A 414 16.37 -28.08 -19.49
C ARG A 414 16.28 -26.93 -20.50
N TYR A 415 16.56 -25.71 -20.06
CA TYR A 415 16.63 -24.55 -20.92
C TYR A 415 17.76 -24.70 -21.96
N LEU A 416 18.96 -25.11 -21.54
CA LEU A 416 20.11 -25.33 -22.45
C LEU A 416 19.84 -26.47 -23.45
N ASP A 417 19.25 -27.57 -22.98
CA ASP A 417 18.83 -28.68 -23.83
C ASP A 417 17.84 -28.23 -24.91
N LYS A 418 16.92 -27.31 -24.58
CA LYS A 418 16.00 -26.73 -25.55
C LYS A 418 16.70 -25.80 -26.52
N MET A 419 17.62 -24.97 -26.06
CA MET A 419 18.40 -24.09 -26.94
C MET A 419 19.21 -24.86 -27.99
N ASN A 420 19.60 -26.10 -27.71
CA ASN A 420 20.29 -26.98 -28.65
C ASN A 420 19.36 -27.65 -29.69
N LYS A 421 18.04 -27.53 -29.57
CA LYS A 421 17.07 -28.10 -30.51
C LYS A 421 16.77 -27.12 -31.64
N LYS A 422 16.69 -27.65 -32.87
CA LYS A 422 16.37 -26.86 -34.06
C LYS A 422 15.04 -26.10 -33.88
N GLY A 423 15.07 -24.80 -34.15
CA GLY A 423 13.89 -23.92 -34.11
C GLY A 423 13.52 -23.36 -32.73
N MET A 424 14.12 -23.85 -31.64
CA MET A 424 13.86 -23.33 -30.28
C MET A 424 14.58 -21.99 -30.03
N GLN A 425 15.79 -21.82 -30.58
CA GLN A 425 16.56 -20.58 -30.51
C GLN A 425 15.88 -19.38 -31.19
N ASP A 426 14.88 -19.62 -32.03
CA ASP A 426 14.12 -18.59 -32.74
C ASP A 426 12.85 -18.18 -31.97
N ILE A 427 12.45 -18.94 -30.96
CA ILE A 427 11.35 -18.59 -30.07
C ILE A 427 11.83 -17.45 -29.15
N TYR A 428 11.11 -16.33 -29.11
CA TYR A 428 11.57 -15.10 -28.46
C TYR A 428 11.96 -15.30 -27.00
N ARG A 429 11.11 -15.97 -26.20
CA ARG A 429 11.38 -16.24 -24.77
C ARG A 429 12.63 -17.09 -24.52
N TYR A 430 13.02 -17.96 -25.46
CA TYR A 430 14.27 -18.70 -25.36
C TYR A 430 15.44 -17.86 -25.82
N LYS A 431 15.31 -17.23 -26.99
CA LYS A 431 16.34 -16.33 -27.54
C LYS A 431 16.78 -15.25 -26.55
N ASN A 432 15.81 -14.62 -25.87
CA ASN A 432 16.06 -13.49 -24.97
C ASN A 432 16.16 -13.90 -23.49
N GLY A 433 15.82 -15.15 -23.14
CA GLY A 433 15.82 -15.65 -21.77
C GLY A 433 17.20 -16.03 -21.22
N GLY A 434 18.23 -16.10 -22.07
CA GLY A 434 19.56 -16.56 -21.66
C GLY A 434 20.22 -15.72 -20.57
N ALA A 435 19.92 -14.42 -20.51
CA ALA A 435 20.43 -13.54 -19.46
C ALA A 435 20.00 -14.00 -18.06
N TYR A 436 18.76 -14.46 -17.89
CA TYR A 436 18.25 -14.97 -16.61
C TYR A 436 19.12 -16.14 -16.12
N TRP A 437 19.30 -17.17 -16.95
CA TRP A 437 20.03 -18.38 -16.58
C TRP A 437 21.55 -18.19 -16.41
N ASN A 438 22.13 -17.21 -17.10
CA ASN A 438 23.53 -16.82 -16.94
C ASN A 438 23.75 -16.03 -15.64
N GLN A 439 22.81 -15.15 -15.30
CA GLN A 439 22.88 -14.32 -14.09
C GLN A 439 22.38 -15.05 -12.84
N PHE A 440 21.71 -16.20 -12.97
CA PHE A 440 21.08 -16.88 -11.84
C PHE A 440 22.07 -17.20 -10.72
N PHE A 441 23.15 -17.92 -11.05
CA PHE A 441 24.28 -18.18 -10.14
C PHE A 441 25.48 -17.27 -10.45
N GLY A 442 25.27 -16.18 -11.20
CA GLY A 442 26.35 -15.30 -11.64
C GLY A 442 27.08 -14.60 -10.49
N ASN A 443 28.39 -14.38 -10.62
CA ASN A 443 29.19 -13.73 -9.58
C ASN A 443 28.89 -12.22 -9.54
N SER A 444 28.50 -11.68 -8.39
CA SER A 444 28.24 -10.24 -8.19
C SER A 444 29.48 -9.35 -8.38
N ALA A 445 30.68 -9.93 -8.30
CA ALA A 445 31.96 -9.22 -8.39
C ALA A 445 32.36 -8.75 -9.81
N GLY A 446 31.66 -9.19 -10.87
CA GLY A 446 32.02 -8.89 -12.27
C GLY A 446 31.22 -7.77 -12.94
N MET A 447 30.19 -7.23 -12.28
CA MET A 447 29.38 -6.14 -12.83
C MET A 447 30.15 -4.82 -12.67
N LYS A 448 30.76 -4.34 -13.75
CA LYS A 448 31.49 -3.07 -13.77
C LYS A 448 30.59 -1.95 -13.25
N ALA A 449 31.15 -1.15 -12.36
CA ALA A 449 30.61 0.08 -11.81
C ALA A 449 30.38 1.15 -12.90
N THR A 450 29.39 0.93 -13.75
CA THR A 450 28.66 2.01 -14.44
C THR A 450 27.35 2.14 -13.70
N GLY A 451 27.18 3.27 -13.01
CA GLY A 451 26.28 3.44 -11.87
C GLY A 451 24.87 2.86 -12.00
N TYR A 452 24.33 2.47 -10.85
CA TYR A 452 22.94 2.08 -10.55
C TYR A 452 22.55 0.60 -10.46
N ASP A 453 23.45 -0.40 -10.46
CA ASP A 453 23.03 -1.79 -10.15
C ASP A 453 23.90 -2.46 -9.06
N THR A 454 23.43 -2.37 -7.82
CA THR A 454 23.96 -3.08 -6.63
C THR A 454 23.27 -4.43 -6.40
N ARG A 455 22.49 -4.95 -7.35
CA ARG A 455 21.72 -6.18 -7.15
C ARG A 455 22.59 -7.39 -7.49
N GLY A 456 22.87 -8.22 -6.48
CA GLY A 456 23.60 -9.48 -6.64
C GLY A 456 22.92 -10.48 -7.60
N SER A 457 23.39 -11.73 -7.62
CA SER A 457 22.82 -12.80 -8.46
C SER A 457 21.30 -12.96 -8.27
N ILE A 458 20.59 -13.47 -9.28
CA ILE A 458 19.13 -13.71 -9.14
C ILE A 458 18.87 -14.67 -7.98
N TYR A 459 19.73 -15.68 -7.80
CA TYR A 459 19.70 -16.55 -6.63
C TYR A 459 19.80 -15.77 -5.32
N GLY A 460 20.77 -14.85 -5.19
CA GLY A 460 20.92 -14.01 -4.00
C GLY A 460 19.70 -13.14 -3.73
N GLN A 461 19.09 -12.59 -4.78
CA GLN A 461 17.84 -11.83 -4.66
C GLN A 461 16.69 -12.70 -4.15
N ARG A 462 16.54 -13.93 -4.66
CA ARG A 462 15.49 -14.88 -4.24
C ARG A 462 15.71 -15.38 -2.82
N MET A 463 16.96 -15.58 -2.42
CA MET A 463 17.33 -15.94 -1.04
C MET A 463 16.98 -14.82 -0.07
N MET A 464 17.33 -13.57 -0.38
CA MET A 464 16.97 -12.42 0.46
C MET A 464 15.46 -12.25 0.58
N ASP A 465 14.72 -12.43 -0.52
CA ASP A 465 13.26 -12.35 -0.54
C ASP A 465 12.58 -13.50 0.23
N TRP A 466 13.19 -14.69 0.26
CA TRP A 466 12.75 -15.78 1.13
C TRP A 466 13.05 -15.49 2.61
N LEU A 467 14.26 -15.01 2.93
CA LEU A 467 14.67 -14.70 4.30
C LEU A 467 13.84 -13.58 4.91
N ASP A 468 13.56 -12.52 4.15
CA ASP A 468 12.70 -11.42 4.60
C ASP A 468 11.28 -11.92 4.92
N PHE A 469 10.73 -12.75 4.02
CA PHE A 469 9.44 -13.40 4.23
C PHE A 469 9.44 -14.30 5.47
N THR A 470 10.41 -15.20 5.65
CA THR A 470 10.44 -16.09 6.83
C THR A 470 10.70 -15.35 8.13
N SER A 471 11.55 -14.32 8.11
CA SER A 471 11.82 -13.50 9.29
C SER A 471 10.56 -12.75 9.75
N SER A 472 9.78 -12.24 8.79
CA SER A 472 8.50 -11.58 9.10
C SER A 472 7.45 -12.54 9.69
N LEU A 473 7.46 -13.82 9.27
CA LEU A 473 6.63 -14.86 9.88
C LEU A 473 7.05 -15.18 11.32
N GLU A 474 8.36 -15.30 11.57
CA GLU A 474 8.91 -15.66 12.88
C GLU A 474 8.77 -14.54 13.93
N ALA A 475 8.77 -13.28 13.49
CA ALA A 475 8.53 -12.13 14.36
C ALA A 475 7.10 -12.08 14.92
N GLY A 476 6.19 -12.97 14.48
CA GLY A 476 4.77 -12.95 14.87
C GLY A 476 3.99 -11.75 14.30
N GLN A 477 4.66 -10.89 13.54
CA GLN A 477 4.09 -9.75 12.84
C GLN A 477 3.32 -10.20 11.58
N ILE A 478 2.73 -9.26 10.86
CA ILE A 478 2.13 -9.51 9.56
C ILE A 478 3.26 -9.86 8.59
N PRO A 479 3.17 -11.00 7.89
CA PRO A 479 4.24 -11.42 6.99
C PRO A 479 4.39 -10.45 5.82
N HIS A 480 5.63 -10.12 5.46
CA HIS A 480 5.94 -9.37 4.25
C HIS A 480 5.78 -10.29 3.03
N ILE A 481 4.58 -10.32 2.46
CA ILE A 481 4.26 -11.18 1.32
C ILE A 481 4.63 -10.45 0.02
N ASN A 482 5.80 -10.78 -0.52
CA ASN A 482 6.17 -10.46 -1.90
C ASN A 482 6.25 -11.74 -2.72
N LEU A 483 5.31 -11.95 -3.66
CA LEU A 483 5.31 -13.12 -4.56
C LEU A 483 5.84 -12.76 -5.95
N SER A 484 6.39 -11.56 -6.13
CA SER A 484 6.74 -11.05 -7.46
C SER A 484 8.13 -11.51 -7.92
N PHE A 485 8.31 -11.59 -9.25
CA PHE A 485 9.54 -12.05 -9.93
C PHE A 485 10.79 -11.17 -9.74
N LYS A 486 10.73 -10.11 -8.92
CA LYS A 486 11.87 -9.29 -8.52
C LYS A 486 11.69 -8.91 -7.06
N PRO A 487 12.78 -8.77 -6.29
CA PRO A 487 12.67 -8.24 -4.93
C PRO A 487 11.95 -6.88 -4.99
N GLY A 488 11.03 -6.66 -4.06
CA GLY A 488 10.55 -5.32 -3.73
C GLY A 488 11.74 -4.42 -3.41
N GLY A 489 11.65 -3.13 -3.72
CA GLY A 489 12.77 -2.21 -3.54
C GLY A 489 13.35 -2.25 -2.12
N SER A 490 14.65 -1.98 -2.03
CA SER A 490 15.32 -1.42 -0.85
C SER A 490 15.85 -2.35 0.25
N ARG A 491 16.40 -3.54 -0.06
CA ARG A 491 17.47 -4.10 0.81
C ARG A 491 18.68 -4.48 0.00
N THR A 492 19.81 -3.89 0.36
CA THR A 492 21.11 -4.12 -0.28
C THR A 492 21.85 -5.22 0.48
N MET A 493 22.83 -5.87 -0.15
CA MET A 493 23.71 -6.83 0.55
C MET A 493 24.45 -6.21 1.75
N ALA A 494 24.55 -4.88 1.84
CA ALA A 494 25.12 -4.19 2.99
C ALA A 494 24.26 -4.35 4.26
N ASP A 495 22.93 -4.46 4.11
CA ASP A 495 22.00 -4.65 5.24
C ASP A 495 22.07 -6.08 5.80
N ALA A 496 22.55 -7.04 5.00
CA ALA A 496 22.75 -8.44 5.40
C ALA A 496 24.07 -8.68 6.15
N GLY A 497 24.98 -7.70 6.17
CA GLY A 497 26.31 -7.82 6.81
C GLY A 497 26.27 -8.11 8.31
N ASN A 498 25.15 -7.82 8.99
CA ASN A 498 24.95 -8.14 10.40
C ASN A 498 24.38 -9.56 10.67
N TRP A 499 23.89 -10.27 9.65
CA TRP A 499 23.23 -11.58 9.83
C TRP A 499 24.15 -12.77 9.57
N LEU A 500 25.32 -12.55 8.93
CA LEU A 500 26.31 -13.60 8.67
C LEU A 500 27.21 -13.94 9.87
N ASN A 501 27.03 -13.26 11.02
CA ASN A 501 27.83 -13.51 12.24
C ASN A 501 27.09 -14.30 13.32
N VAL A 502 25.87 -14.77 13.07
CA VAL A 502 25.11 -15.59 14.03
C VAL A 502 24.75 -16.92 13.38
N ASN A 503 25.77 -17.75 13.15
CA ASN A 503 25.75 -19.22 13.02
C ASN A 503 27.05 -19.69 12.34
N ALA A 504 28.18 -19.36 12.97
CA ALA A 504 29.45 -20.06 12.77
C ALA A 504 29.59 -21.15 13.84
#